data_AF-A0A951II77-F1
#
_entry.id   AF-A0A951II77-F1
#
_cell.length_a   1.000
_cell.length_b   1.000
_cell.length_c   1.000
_cell.angle_alpha   90.00
_cell.angle_beta   90.00
_cell.angle_gamma   90.00
#
_symmetry.space_group_name_H-M   'P 1'
#
loop_
_entity.id
_entity.type
_entity.pdbx_description
1 polymer ?
#
loop_
_entity_poly.entity_id
_entity_poly.type
_entity_poly.pdbx_seq_one_letter_code
_entity_poly.pdbx_strand_id
1 'polypeptide(L)'
;MQITVQFDQSAAALPAGFVADVDYVVSYFDSIFTSSVNLTIAVGYGEIDGQSLESGALGESLAYTTNEPYASVRNALLSQGAPGASTLSPSAPANGATLLTTQAEAKALGLAANNGGVDGYVGFDAAPNIFSYSGTSVASGAYDFIATVEHEVSEVMGRISGVDQSNIAPMDLFRYSAPNARQLTTSGPAYFSIDNGATNLDSWNTLPSGDLGDWATSVPSDAFDAFAGSGTLNAFSASDLTLMNAIGWTSSPPLQLTLPSDVFWLNGAGTLAAWTVNGLQQVTFQGSPATPNASWSVAGIGDFNGDGKSDVLWQNANGTLADWTMNGSQVMASQALTFQGQLASPSGSWSIDGIGDFNGDGKSDVLWRNANGTLIDWTMNGSQITASQGLTLAGIQVAPDASWSIAGIGDFNGDGKSDILWRNTSGALIDWSMNGSQISSSQEVTLGASSVAPDASWSIAGIGDFNGDGKSDILWRNTNGTLVDWTMNGSQVASPQVVTLGGSPATPDASWQIAEIGDLNANGVSDILWRNNSGALAEWTMNGAQITATQETGLQGGAPSAWTTLAKPTDFA
;
A
#
# COMPACT_ATOMS: atom_id res chain seq x y z
N MET A 1 10.51 15.41 -5.17
CA MET A 1 10.28 16.87 -5.25
C MET A 1 11.15 17.56 -4.20
N GLN A 2 11.28 18.89 -4.22
CA GLN A 2 11.83 19.63 -3.07
C GLN A 2 10.99 20.88 -2.76
N ILE A 3 10.24 20.87 -1.67
CA ILE A 3 9.52 22.04 -1.15
C ILE A 3 10.41 22.77 -0.14
N THR A 4 10.59 24.07 -0.36
CA THR A 4 11.27 24.98 0.57
C THR A 4 10.24 25.91 1.19
N VAL A 5 10.12 25.87 2.52
CA VAL A 5 9.25 26.79 3.25
C VAL A 5 9.99 28.08 3.64
N GLN A 6 9.33 29.22 3.45
CA GLN A 6 9.78 30.52 3.93
C GLN A 6 8.75 31.09 4.91
N PHE A 7 9.02 30.97 6.21
CA PHE A 7 8.21 31.65 7.22
C PHE A 7 8.48 33.15 7.15
N ASP A 8 7.42 33.97 7.09
CA ASP A 8 7.57 35.42 7.03
C ASP A 8 7.63 36.07 8.43
N GLN A 9 7.54 37.41 8.49
CA GLN A 9 7.69 38.17 9.73
C GLN A 9 6.53 37.99 10.74
N SER A 10 5.37 37.47 10.34
CA SER A 10 4.25 37.15 11.24
C SER A 10 4.57 35.97 12.17
N ALA A 11 5.55 35.13 11.79
CA ALA A 11 5.97 33.92 12.49
C ALA A 11 6.89 34.11 13.71
N ALA A 12 7.05 35.34 14.23
CA ALA A 12 7.98 35.60 15.36
C ALA A 12 7.53 34.97 16.71
N ALA A 13 6.28 34.50 16.81
CA ALA A 13 5.72 33.88 18.03
C ALA A 13 4.76 32.71 17.70
N LEU A 14 5.24 31.74 16.91
CA LEU A 14 4.47 30.55 16.55
C LEU A 14 4.16 29.64 17.76
N PRO A 15 2.99 28.99 17.79
CA PRO A 15 2.69 27.94 18.77
C PRO A 15 3.68 26.78 18.73
N ALA A 16 3.87 26.13 19.88
CA ALA A 16 4.64 24.89 19.95
C ALA A 16 3.96 23.81 19.09
N GLY A 17 4.69 23.24 18.13
CA GLY A 17 4.19 22.24 17.18
C GLY A 17 3.97 22.77 15.76
N PHE A 18 3.69 24.07 15.59
CA PHE A 18 3.38 24.65 14.27
C PHE A 18 4.44 24.35 13.20
N VAL A 19 5.71 24.69 13.48
CA VAL A 19 6.81 24.46 12.53
C VAL A 19 7.02 22.97 12.27
N ALA A 20 6.89 22.14 13.31
CA ALA A 20 7.10 20.71 13.19
C ALA A 20 6.05 20.05 12.29
N ASP A 21 4.80 20.48 12.40
CA ASP A 21 3.70 19.95 11.58
C ASP A 21 3.78 20.47 10.13
N VAL A 22 4.19 21.73 9.91
CA VAL A 22 4.50 22.22 8.55
C VAL A 22 5.64 21.43 7.92
N ASP A 23 6.73 21.24 8.65
CA ASP A 23 7.88 20.45 8.19
C ASP A 23 7.51 18.99 7.94
N TYR A 24 6.58 18.42 8.74
CA TYR A 24 6.04 17.08 8.54
C TYR A 24 5.33 16.98 7.18
N VAL A 25 4.39 17.88 6.88
CA VAL A 25 3.65 17.86 5.60
C VAL A 25 4.58 18.06 4.42
N VAL A 26 5.52 19.01 4.52
CA VAL A 26 6.55 19.25 3.50
C VAL A 26 7.37 17.98 3.24
N SER A 27 7.85 17.34 4.31
CA SER A 27 8.64 16.11 4.20
C SER A 27 7.80 14.97 3.61
N TYR A 28 6.54 14.86 4.01
CA TYR A 28 5.60 13.87 3.50
C TYR A 28 5.37 14.07 1.99
N PHE A 29 5.03 15.29 1.55
CA PHE A 29 4.83 15.62 0.14
C PHE A 29 6.11 15.43 -0.69
N ASP A 30 7.27 15.83 -0.18
CA ASP A 30 8.56 15.59 -0.85
C ASP A 30 8.89 14.10 -1.01
N SER A 31 8.41 13.27 -0.08
CA SER A 31 8.61 11.81 -0.11
C SER A 31 7.68 11.11 -1.10
N ILE A 32 6.41 11.52 -1.19
CA ILE A 32 5.42 10.86 -2.06
C ILE A 32 5.48 11.38 -3.50
N PHE A 33 5.76 12.66 -3.72
CA PHE A 33 5.83 13.23 -5.08
C PHE A 33 7.25 13.22 -5.66
N THR A 34 7.44 12.47 -6.75
CA THR A 34 8.73 12.29 -7.45
C THR A 34 8.99 13.35 -8.52
N SER A 35 8.06 14.27 -8.77
CA SER A 35 8.25 15.36 -9.72
C SER A 35 9.56 16.11 -9.43
N SER A 36 10.40 16.28 -10.46
CA SER A 36 11.72 16.90 -10.35
C SER A 36 11.63 18.44 -10.38
N VAL A 37 10.88 19.01 -9.43
CA VAL A 37 10.64 20.45 -9.29
C VAL A 37 11.04 20.95 -7.91
N ASN A 38 11.45 22.22 -7.86
CA ASN A 38 11.72 22.92 -6.61
C ASN A 38 10.59 23.93 -6.40
N LEU A 39 9.90 23.81 -5.28
CA LEU A 39 8.83 24.73 -4.89
C LEU A 39 9.30 25.60 -3.74
N THR A 40 8.92 26.86 -3.77
CA THR A 40 9.08 27.75 -2.61
C THR A 40 7.72 28.22 -2.16
N ILE A 41 7.33 27.88 -0.93
CA ILE A 41 6.03 28.26 -0.36
C ILE A 41 6.29 29.19 0.83
N ALA A 42 5.69 30.37 0.79
CA ALA A 42 5.72 31.29 1.92
C ALA A 42 4.61 30.95 2.92
N VAL A 43 4.94 30.92 4.21
CA VAL A 43 4.00 30.52 5.28
C VAL A 43 3.79 31.67 6.25
N GLY A 44 2.53 32.10 6.37
CA GLY A 44 2.06 33.13 7.30
C GLY A 44 1.29 32.57 8.50
N TYR A 45 1.19 33.36 9.58
CA TYR A 45 0.42 33.04 10.78
C TYR A 45 -0.42 34.23 11.23
N GLY A 46 -1.75 34.09 11.11
CA GLY A 46 -2.72 35.17 11.27
C GLY A 46 -2.85 36.08 10.05
N GLU A 47 -2.17 35.76 8.96
CA GLU A 47 -2.16 36.49 7.69
C GLU A 47 -1.70 35.59 6.53
N ILE A 48 -1.90 36.07 5.31
CA ILE A 48 -1.40 35.51 4.06
C ILE A 48 -0.92 36.64 3.13
N ASP A 49 0.34 36.59 2.68
CA ASP A 49 0.99 37.63 1.86
C ASP A 49 0.78 39.07 2.41
N GLY A 50 0.85 39.20 3.74
CA GLY A 50 0.66 40.46 4.47
C GLY A 50 -0.80 40.94 4.57
N GLN A 51 -1.78 40.13 4.16
CA GLN A 51 -3.22 40.41 4.32
C GLN A 51 -3.84 39.56 5.42
N SER A 52 -4.83 40.09 6.13
CA SER A 52 -5.61 39.27 7.07
C SER A 52 -6.41 38.21 6.33
N LEU A 53 -6.47 37.01 6.91
CA LEU A 53 -7.35 35.94 6.46
C LEU A 53 -8.82 36.39 6.49
N GLU A 54 -9.65 35.82 5.64
CA GLU A 54 -11.09 35.95 5.64
C GLU A 54 -11.68 35.48 6.97
N SER A 55 -12.81 36.09 7.33
CA SER A 55 -13.44 35.86 8.62
C SER A 55 -13.93 34.42 8.76
N GLY A 56 -13.22 33.62 9.57
CA GLY A 56 -13.58 32.24 9.89
C GLY A 56 -12.83 31.19 9.06
N ALA A 57 -11.89 31.61 8.21
CA ALA A 57 -10.97 30.70 7.52
C ALA A 57 -9.98 30.07 8.52
N LEU A 58 -9.79 28.76 8.43
CA LEU A 58 -8.76 28.04 9.19
C LEU A 58 -7.39 28.23 8.53
N GLY A 59 -7.35 28.06 7.22
CA GLY A 59 -6.23 28.38 6.36
C GLY A 59 -6.72 29.09 5.10
N GLU A 60 -5.78 29.70 4.39
CA GLU A 60 -5.96 30.18 3.02
C GLU A 60 -4.70 29.89 2.21
N SER A 61 -4.86 29.85 0.89
CA SER A 61 -3.77 29.77 -0.06
C SER A 61 -3.85 30.89 -1.11
N LEU A 62 -2.70 31.28 -1.63
CA LEU A 62 -2.56 32.17 -2.78
C LEU A 62 -1.51 31.61 -3.73
N ALA A 63 -1.93 31.23 -4.93
CA ALA A 63 -1.03 30.72 -5.96
C ALA A 63 -0.88 31.71 -7.12
N TYR A 64 0.31 31.82 -7.68
CA TYR A 64 0.48 32.50 -8.96
C TYR A 64 -0.03 31.59 -10.09
N THR A 65 -1.00 32.06 -10.87
CA THR A 65 -1.59 31.27 -11.97
C THR A 65 -1.12 31.73 -13.34
N THR A 66 -0.93 30.78 -14.27
CA THR A 66 -0.76 31.00 -15.70
C THR A 66 -1.95 30.42 -16.47
N ASN A 67 -2.07 30.80 -17.76
CA ASN A 67 -3.06 30.22 -18.66
C ASN A 67 -2.36 29.32 -19.67
N GLU A 68 -2.37 28.01 -19.44
CA GLU A 68 -1.69 27.04 -20.30
C GLU A 68 -2.64 26.50 -21.39
N PRO A 69 -2.19 26.34 -22.65
CA PRO A 69 -3.03 25.74 -23.68
C PRO A 69 -3.46 24.30 -23.30
N TYR A 70 -4.74 23.97 -23.48
CA TYR A 70 -5.26 22.63 -23.16
C TYR A 70 -4.45 21.49 -23.79
N ALA A 71 -4.05 21.67 -25.05
CA ALA A 71 -3.26 20.67 -25.76
C ALA A 71 -1.90 20.44 -25.11
N SER A 72 -1.28 21.48 -24.54
CA SER A 72 0.00 21.37 -23.83
C SER A 72 -0.16 20.62 -22.52
N VAL A 73 -1.15 20.98 -21.69
CA VAL A 73 -1.44 20.30 -20.42
C VAL A 73 -1.80 18.84 -20.65
N ARG A 74 -2.72 18.57 -21.59
CA ARG A 74 -3.10 17.19 -21.94
C ARG A 74 -1.90 16.35 -22.38
N ASN A 75 -1.02 16.90 -23.21
CA ASN A 75 0.16 16.16 -23.68
C ASN A 75 1.17 15.93 -22.55
N ALA A 76 1.35 16.89 -21.65
CA ALA A 76 2.19 16.72 -20.46
C ALA A 76 1.67 15.60 -19.56
N LEU A 77 0.37 15.64 -19.20
CA LEU A 77 -0.29 14.60 -18.41
C LEU A 77 -0.17 13.21 -19.05
N LEU A 78 -0.39 13.11 -20.37
CA LEU A 78 -0.20 11.86 -21.10
C LEU A 78 1.25 11.37 -21.08
N SER A 79 2.22 12.28 -21.20
CA SER A 79 3.64 11.93 -21.20
C SER A 79 4.13 11.44 -19.83
N GLN A 80 3.50 11.92 -18.76
CA GLN A 80 3.78 11.52 -17.39
C GLN A 80 3.02 10.26 -16.96
N GLY A 81 2.10 9.76 -17.81
CA GLY A 81 1.25 8.64 -17.44
C GLY A 81 0.22 8.98 -16.35
N ALA A 82 -0.17 10.25 -16.23
CA ALA A 82 -1.10 10.71 -15.20
C ALA A 82 -2.44 9.93 -15.26
N PRO A 83 -2.98 9.48 -14.12
CA PRO A 83 -4.25 8.77 -14.05
C PRO A 83 -5.37 9.53 -14.78
N GLY A 84 -6.11 8.81 -15.62
CA GLY A 84 -7.21 9.38 -16.40
C GLY A 84 -6.82 10.29 -17.57
N ALA A 85 -5.55 10.63 -17.78
CA ALA A 85 -5.12 11.46 -18.90
C ALA A 85 -5.50 10.89 -20.27
N SER A 86 -5.51 9.55 -20.39
CA SER A 86 -5.93 8.83 -21.61
C SER A 86 -7.42 9.00 -21.93
N THR A 87 -8.24 9.36 -20.94
CA THR A 87 -9.67 9.62 -21.12
C THR A 87 -9.95 11.03 -21.66
N LEU A 88 -8.96 11.93 -21.63
CA LEU A 88 -9.11 13.31 -22.08
C LEU A 88 -9.22 13.40 -23.60
N SER A 89 -10.26 14.09 -24.06
CA SER A 89 -10.53 14.38 -25.48
C SER A 89 -9.35 15.07 -26.17
N PRO A 90 -9.02 14.75 -27.43
CA PRO A 90 -8.03 15.52 -28.19
C PRO A 90 -8.41 17.00 -28.40
N SER A 91 -9.70 17.31 -28.34
CA SER A 91 -10.24 18.68 -28.43
C SER A 91 -10.58 19.22 -27.05
N ALA A 92 -10.24 20.49 -26.82
CA ALA A 92 -10.58 21.21 -25.60
C ALA A 92 -12.09 21.23 -25.32
N PRO A 93 -12.52 21.18 -24.05
CA PRO A 93 -13.91 21.42 -23.67
C PRO A 93 -14.32 22.87 -23.95
N ALA A 94 -15.63 23.15 -23.95
CA ALA A 94 -16.13 24.51 -24.07
C ALA A 94 -15.54 25.39 -22.95
N ASN A 95 -15.05 26.58 -23.30
CA ASN A 95 -14.32 27.51 -22.41
C ASN A 95 -12.98 26.98 -21.86
N GLY A 96 -12.49 25.83 -22.31
CA GLY A 96 -11.20 25.26 -21.87
C GLY A 96 -10.11 25.32 -22.92
N ALA A 97 -10.09 26.33 -23.80
CA ALA A 97 -9.03 26.47 -24.79
C ALA A 97 -7.65 26.70 -24.13
N THR A 98 -7.67 27.41 -23.00
CA THR A 98 -6.58 27.52 -22.03
C THR A 98 -7.10 27.08 -20.67
N LEU A 99 -6.22 26.57 -19.82
CA LEU A 99 -6.53 26.13 -18.46
C LEU A 99 -5.83 27.06 -17.46
N LEU A 100 -6.52 27.35 -16.36
CA LEU A 100 -5.96 28.04 -15.20
C LEU A 100 -5.06 27.08 -14.45
N THR A 101 -3.75 27.26 -14.53
CA THR A 101 -2.74 26.35 -13.99
C THR A 101 -1.88 27.13 -12.99
N THR A 102 -1.62 26.58 -11.80
CA THR A 102 -0.70 27.26 -10.86
C THR A 102 0.73 27.19 -11.39
N GLN A 103 1.60 28.10 -10.94
CA GLN A 103 2.99 28.09 -11.35
C GLN A 103 3.70 26.79 -10.92
N ALA A 104 3.36 26.26 -9.73
CA ALA A 104 3.85 24.98 -9.25
C ALA A 104 3.40 23.82 -10.16
N GLU A 105 2.11 23.76 -10.51
CA GLU A 105 1.57 22.74 -11.42
C GLU A 105 2.19 22.84 -12.82
N ALA A 106 2.36 24.06 -13.35
CA ALA A 106 3.00 24.29 -14.64
C ALA A 106 4.46 23.83 -14.64
N LYS A 107 5.19 23.99 -13.52
CA LYS A 107 6.54 23.42 -13.35
C LYS A 107 6.48 21.89 -13.36
N ALA A 108 5.55 21.28 -12.60
CA ALA A 108 5.40 19.83 -12.52
C ALA A 108 5.10 19.21 -13.89
N LEU A 109 4.27 19.87 -14.70
CA LEU A 109 3.95 19.49 -16.08
C LEU A 109 5.07 19.77 -17.09
N GLY A 110 6.18 20.40 -16.68
CA GLY A 110 7.26 20.81 -17.57
C GLY A 110 6.89 21.94 -18.54
N LEU A 111 5.84 22.70 -18.24
CA LEU A 111 5.35 23.84 -19.02
C LEU A 111 5.98 25.17 -18.57
N ALA A 112 6.45 25.23 -17.32
CA ALA A 112 7.18 26.36 -16.76
C ALA A 112 8.60 25.96 -16.32
N ALA A 113 9.51 26.93 -16.27
CA ALA A 113 10.88 26.71 -15.82
C ALA A 113 10.96 26.58 -14.29
N ASN A 114 11.83 25.69 -13.81
CA ASN A 114 12.13 25.51 -12.40
C ASN A 114 12.98 26.67 -11.87
N ASN A 115 12.33 27.79 -11.52
CA ASN A 115 12.94 28.99 -10.97
C ASN A 115 12.83 29.01 -9.43
N GLY A 116 13.72 29.74 -8.74
CA GLY A 116 13.72 29.84 -7.28
C GLY A 116 12.82 30.94 -6.72
N GLY A 117 11.77 31.34 -7.45
CA GLY A 117 10.78 32.31 -6.95
C GLY A 117 9.76 31.65 -6.02
N VAL A 118 9.04 32.45 -5.24
CA VAL A 118 7.90 31.97 -4.44
C VAL A 118 6.80 31.51 -5.39
N ASP A 119 6.36 30.27 -5.25
CA ASP A 119 5.31 29.64 -6.07
C ASP A 119 3.90 29.93 -5.53
N GLY A 120 3.79 30.16 -4.23
CA GLY A 120 2.57 30.58 -3.57
C GLY A 120 2.76 30.85 -2.09
N TYR A 121 1.68 31.27 -1.46
CA TYR A 121 1.59 31.61 -0.04
C TYR A 121 0.51 30.74 0.58
N VAL A 122 0.73 30.34 1.83
CA VAL A 122 -0.30 29.74 2.68
C VAL A 122 -0.32 30.51 3.99
N GLY A 123 -1.50 30.71 4.56
CA GLY A 123 -1.68 31.41 5.84
C GLY A 123 -2.63 30.65 6.74
N PHE A 124 -2.37 30.65 8.04
CA PHE A 124 -3.17 29.88 9.01
C PHE A 124 -3.66 30.75 10.17
N ASP A 125 -4.87 30.50 10.68
CA ASP A 125 -5.48 31.29 11.75
C ASP A 125 -4.62 31.30 13.04
N ALA A 126 -4.52 32.48 13.65
CA ALA A 126 -3.77 32.72 14.88
C ALA A 126 -4.64 32.76 16.15
N ALA A 127 -5.91 32.37 16.07
CA ALA A 127 -6.82 32.31 17.20
C ALA A 127 -6.29 31.33 18.28
N PRO A 128 -6.35 31.70 19.57
CA PRO A 128 -5.80 30.86 20.63
C PRO A 128 -6.48 29.47 20.70
N ASN A 129 -5.67 28.41 20.68
CA ASN A 129 -6.09 27.00 20.75
C ASN A 129 -7.00 26.54 19.59
N ILE A 130 -6.98 27.24 18.44
CA ILE A 130 -7.77 26.83 17.29
C ILE A 130 -7.27 25.51 16.67
N PHE A 131 -5.98 25.21 16.82
CA PHE A 131 -5.33 24.05 16.22
C PHE A 131 -4.83 23.02 17.25
N SER A 132 -4.86 21.75 16.84
CA SER A 132 -4.15 20.64 17.50
C SER A 132 -2.90 20.28 16.71
N TYR A 133 -1.75 20.28 17.38
CA TYR A 133 -0.45 19.96 16.80
C TYR A 133 0.03 18.58 17.27
N SER A 134 -0.56 17.48 16.76
CA SER A 134 -0.21 16.14 17.25
C SER A 134 -0.12 15.03 16.21
N GLY A 135 -0.74 15.19 15.03
CA GLY A 135 -0.80 14.17 13.97
C GLY A 135 -1.54 12.87 14.33
N THR A 136 -1.92 12.66 15.59
CA THR A 136 -2.56 11.42 16.05
C THR A 136 -3.88 11.64 16.79
N SER A 137 -4.21 12.88 17.13
CA SER A 137 -5.46 13.24 17.83
C SER A 137 -5.78 14.73 17.72
N VAL A 138 -7.07 15.07 17.73
CA VAL A 138 -7.54 16.46 17.69
C VAL A 138 -8.39 16.74 18.93
N ALA A 139 -8.03 17.79 19.67
CA ALA A 139 -8.76 18.18 20.86
C ALA A 139 -10.17 18.69 20.50
N SER A 140 -11.15 18.42 21.36
CA SER A 140 -12.51 18.95 21.16
C SER A 140 -12.49 20.48 21.08
N GLY A 141 -13.04 21.03 19.99
CA GLY A 141 -13.07 22.47 19.72
C GLY A 141 -11.82 23.03 19.02
N ALA A 142 -10.82 22.19 18.73
CA ALA A 142 -9.69 22.51 17.89
C ALA A 142 -9.77 21.77 16.54
N TYR A 143 -8.96 22.18 15.57
CA TYR A 143 -8.89 21.61 14.22
C TYR A 143 -7.55 20.91 13.99
N ASP A 144 -7.53 19.97 13.06
CA ASP A 144 -6.34 19.25 12.65
C ASP A 144 -5.41 20.17 11.86
N PHE A 145 -4.28 20.54 12.45
CA PHE A 145 -3.36 21.47 11.79
C PHE A 145 -2.64 20.83 10.61
N ILE A 146 -2.27 19.55 10.70
CA ILE A 146 -1.59 18.84 9.61
C ILE A 146 -2.49 18.80 8.38
N ALA A 147 -3.75 18.42 8.55
CA ALA A 147 -4.73 18.40 7.47
C ALA A 147 -4.95 19.79 6.84
N THR A 148 -4.98 20.84 7.67
CA THR A 148 -5.10 22.23 7.17
C THR A 148 -3.87 22.59 6.34
N VAL A 149 -2.65 22.21 6.76
CA VAL A 149 -1.43 22.46 5.97
C VAL A 149 -1.43 21.65 4.66
N GLU A 150 -1.83 20.38 4.70
CA GLU A 150 -1.97 19.53 3.51
C GLU A 150 -2.93 20.15 2.49
N HIS A 151 -4.05 20.67 2.96
CA HIS A 151 -5.05 21.39 2.17
C HIS A 151 -4.42 22.59 1.46
N GLU A 152 -3.96 23.60 2.20
CA GLU A 152 -3.50 24.87 1.61
C GLU A 152 -2.27 24.70 0.70
N VAL A 153 -1.36 23.79 1.07
CA VAL A 153 -0.17 23.51 0.24
C VAL A 153 -0.58 22.84 -1.08
N SER A 154 -1.55 21.93 -1.06
CA SER A 154 -2.03 21.26 -2.28
C SER A 154 -2.68 22.23 -3.28
N GLU A 155 -3.30 23.30 -2.79
CA GLU A 155 -3.89 24.34 -3.64
C GLU A 155 -2.82 25.15 -4.37
N VAL A 156 -1.74 25.52 -3.67
CA VAL A 156 -0.55 26.12 -4.31
C VAL A 156 -0.01 25.18 -5.40
N MET A 157 -0.03 23.87 -5.12
CA MET A 157 0.38 22.84 -6.07
C MET A 157 -0.60 22.64 -7.24
N GLY A 158 -1.80 23.24 -7.25
CA GLY A 158 -2.71 23.18 -8.40
C GLY A 158 -4.06 22.53 -8.13
N ARG A 159 -4.34 22.14 -6.87
CA ARG A 159 -5.68 21.69 -6.44
C ARG A 159 -6.67 22.86 -6.35
N ILE A 160 -6.92 23.52 -7.47
CA ILE A 160 -7.82 24.67 -7.58
C ILE A 160 -8.89 24.40 -8.64
N SER A 161 -10.12 24.85 -8.42
CA SER A 161 -11.17 24.85 -9.45
C SER A 161 -11.25 26.22 -10.12
N GLY A 162 -11.47 26.25 -11.44
CA GLY A 162 -11.77 27.48 -12.17
C GLY A 162 -13.27 27.68 -12.45
N VAL A 163 -14.11 26.70 -12.12
CA VAL A 163 -15.50 26.62 -12.59
C VAL A 163 -16.37 27.75 -12.05
N ASP A 164 -16.14 28.17 -10.81
CA ASP A 164 -16.80 29.30 -10.16
C ASP A 164 -16.49 30.65 -10.82
N GLN A 165 -15.30 30.77 -11.43
CA GLN A 165 -14.81 31.95 -12.13
C GLN A 165 -15.05 31.91 -13.65
N SER A 166 -15.91 30.99 -14.13
CA SER A 166 -16.15 30.75 -15.57
C SER A 166 -14.88 30.38 -16.35
N ASN A 167 -13.92 29.75 -15.67
CA ASN A 167 -12.68 29.20 -16.23
C ASN A 167 -12.64 27.68 -16.01
N ILE A 168 -11.55 27.03 -16.40
CA ILE A 168 -11.32 25.59 -16.19
C ILE A 168 -9.88 25.41 -15.74
N ALA A 169 -9.66 24.77 -14.60
CA ALA A 169 -8.35 24.30 -14.16
C ALA A 169 -8.12 22.84 -14.60
N PRO A 170 -6.88 22.32 -14.60
CA PRO A 170 -6.63 20.91 -14.91
C PRO A 170 -7.44 19.94 -14.05
N MET A 171 -7.65 20.24 -12.77
CA MET A 171 -8.52 19.48 -11.86
C MET A 171 -9.95 19.32 -12.39
N ASP A 172 -10.54 20.38 -12.96
CA ASP A 172 -11.91 20.36 -13.49
C ASP A 172 -12.08 19.41 -14.69
N LEU A 173 -10.97 19.04 -15.35
CA LEU A 173 -10.97 18.01 -16.38
C LEU A 173 -11.25 16.60 -15.83
N PHE A 174 -11.41 16.44 -14.52
CA PHE A 174 -11.77 15.18 -13.87
C PHE A 174 -13.06 15.29 -13.04
N ARG A 175 -13.83 16.35 -13.27
CA ARG A 175 -15.13 16.63 -12.62
C ARG A 175 -16.30 16.11 -13.45
N TYR A 176 -17.09 15.18 -12.90
CA TYR A 176 -18.20 14.50 -13.58
C TYR A 176 -19.51 14.61 -12.80
N SER A 177 -20.64 14.53 -13.51
CA SER A 177 -21.98 14.38 -12.93
C SER A 177 -22.63 13.02 -13.21
N ALA A 178 -22.10 12.29 -14.20
CA ALA A 178 -22.48 10.93 -14.57
C ALA A 178 -21.40 10.33 -15.50
N PRO A 179 -21.43 9.01 -15.78
CA PRO A 179 -20.55 8.40 -16.77
C PRO A 179 -20.63 9.11 -18.13
N ASN A 180 -19.46 9.52 -18.64
CA ASN A 180 -19.25 10.29 -19.87
C ASN A 180 -19.84 11.71 -19.86
N ALA A 181 -20.19 12.26 -18.69
CA ALA A 181 -20.77 13.60 -18.54
C ALA A 181 -19.98 14.46 -17.55
N ARG A 182 -19.19 15.41 -18.07
CA ARG A 182 -18.42 16.37 -17.25
C ARG A 182 -19.32 17.42 -16.61
N GLN A 183 -18.95 17.87 -15.42
CA GLN A 183 -19.65 18.91 -14.68
C GLN A 183 -18.78 20.18 -14.58
N LEU A 184 -18.80 20.97 -15.66
CA LEU A 184 -18.04 22.22 -15.79
C LEU A 184 -18.90 23.45 -15.46
N THR A 185 -19.89 23.28 -14.58
CA THR A 185 -20.74 24.36 -14.08
C THR A 185 -20.81 24.32 -12.56
N THR A 186 -21.25 25.42 -11.96
CA THR A 186 -21.39 25.56 -10.50
C THR A 186 -22.63 24.86 -9.94
N SER A 187 -23.49 24.29 -10.80
CA SER A 187 -24.80 23.75 -10.39
C SER A 187 -24.92 22.24 -10.57
N GLY A 188 -25.43 21.57 -9.53
CA GLY A 188 -25.76 20.14 -9.56
C GLY A 188 -24.65 19.23 -9.00
N PRO A 189 -24.92 17.92 -8.87
CA PRO A 189 -23.96 16.98 -8.31
C PRO A 189 -22.68 16.94 -9.16
N ALA A 190 -21.56 16.81 -8.47
CA ALA A 190 -20.24 16.71 -9.06
C ALA A 190 -19.39 15.73 -8.25
N TYR A 191 -18.59 14.92 -8.93
CA TYR A 191 -17.62 14.01 -8.31
C TYR A 191 -16.34 13.91 -9.13
N PHE A 192 -15.25 13.54 -8.46
CA PHE A 192 -13.95 13.26 -9.04
C PHE A 192 -13.91 11.85 -9.64
N SER A 193 -13.35 11.75 -10.85
CA SER A 193 -13.20 10.49 -11.55
C SER A 193 -12.09 10.55 -12.60
N ILE A 194 -11.36 9.44 -12.73
CA ILE A 194 -10.28 9.27 -13.72
C ILE A 194 -10.66 8.29 -14.85
N ASP A 195 -11.88 7.75 -14.86
CA ASP A 195 -12.31 6.67 -15.75
C ASP A 195 -13.54 7.04 -16.58
N ASN A 196 -13.59 8.27 -17.07
CA ASN A 196 -14.76 8.83 -17.77
C ASN A 196 -16.03 8.87 -16.91
N GLY A 197 -15.91 9.09 -15.61
CA GLY A 197 -17.05 9.22 -14.71
C GLY A 197 -17.71 7.89 -14.37
N ALA A 198 -17.08 6.75 -14.65
CA ALA A 198 -17.65 5.44 -14.34
C ALA A 198 -17.58 5.16 -12.83
N THR A 199 -16.48 5.57 -12.19
CA THR A 199 -16.27 5.47 -10.74
C THR A 199 -16.32 6.85 -10.11
N ASN A 200 -17.06 6.98 -9.00
CA ASN A 200 -17.00 8.15 -8.12
C ASN A 200 -15.91 7.88 -7.07
N LEU A 201 -14.80 8.61 -7.16
CA LEU A 201 -13.70 8.51 -6.20
C LEU A 201 -13.97 9.38 -4.98
N ASP A 202 -14.39 10.64 -5.20
CA ASP A 202 -14.95 11.48 -4.14
C ASP A 202 -15.90 12.55 -4.67
N SER A 203 -16.80 13.02 -3.82
CA SER A 203 -17.83 13.99 -4.20
C SER A 203 -17.37 15.42 -3.94
N TRP A 204 -17.45 16.29 -4.95
CA TRP A 204 -17.11 17.70 -4.80
C TRP A 204 -18.19 18.45 -4.03
N ASN A 205 -17.77 19.48 -3.29
CA ASN A 205 -18.67 20.43 -2.69
C ASN A 205 -19.50 21.16 -3.78
N THR A 206 -20.75 21.42 -3.43
CA THR A 206 -21.73 22.10 -4.28
C THR A 206 -22.47 23.20 -3.52
N LEU A 207 -22.10 23.44 -2.26
CA LEU A 207 -22.68 24.48 -1.43
C LEU A 207 -22.00 25.83 -1.72
N PRO A 208 -22.76 26.92 -1.91
CA PRO A 208 -22.19 28.23 -2.25
C PRO A 208 -21.27 28.86 -1.20
N SER A 209 -21.21 28.31 0.01
CA SER A 209 -20.43 28.85 1.13
C SER A 209 -19.07 28.17 1.31
N GLY A 210 -18.68 27.27 0.42
CA GLY A 210 -17.38 26.59 0.42
C GLY A 210 -16.81 26.55 -0.99
N ASP A 211 -15.54 26.17 -1.15
CA ASP A 211 -14.90 26.07 -2.46
C ASP A 211 -15.51 24.91 -3.26
N LEU A 212 -15.67 25.07 -4.57
CA LEU A 212 -16.15 24.02 -5.47
C LEU A 212 -15.06 23.01 -5.83
N GLY A 213 -13.80 23.34 -5.55
CA GLY A 213 -12.63 22.48 -5.65
C GLY A 213 -12.40 21.59 -4.43
N ASP A 214 -13.20 21.74 -3.38
CA ASP A 214 -13.13 20.92 -2.17
C ASP A 214 -14.06 19.72 -2.20
N TRP A 215 -13.77 18.74 -1.36
CA TRP A 215 -14.70 17.65 -1.09
C TRP A 215 -15.94 18.16 -0.36
N ALA A 216 -17.06 17.49 -0.63
CA ALA A 216 -18.28 17.70 0.12
C ALA A 216 -18.19 17.03 1.49
N THR A 217 -18.82 17.63 2.51
CA THR A 217 -19.01 17.06 3.87
C THR A 217 -19.59 15.64 3.95
N SER A 218 -20.09 15.08 2.84
CA SER A 218 -20.49 13.67 2.75
C SER A 218 -19.30 12.72 2.67
N VAL A 219 -18.13 13.22 2.29
CA VAL A 219 -16.86 12.50 2.37
C VAL A 219 -16.49 12.37 3.85
N PRO A 220 -16.03 11.19 4.31
CA PRO A 220 -15.51 11.03 5.67
C PRO A 220 -14.38 12.01 5.99
N SER A 221 -13.98 12.11 7.25
CA SER A 221 -12.91 13.00 7.74
C SER A 221 -11.66 13.00 6.85
N ASP A 222 -11.49 14.06 6.06
CA ASP A 222 -10.54 14.15 4.95
C ASP A 222 -9.94 15.56 4.91
N ALA A 223 -8.65 15.67 4.56
CA ALA A 223 -7.92 16.92 4.56
C ALA A 223 -8.49 17.96 3.57
N PHE A 224 -9.15 17.51 2.50
CA PHE A 224 -9.71 18.38 1.45
C PHE A 224 -11.21 18.66 1.63
N ASP A 225 -11.80 18.38 2.79
CA ASP A 225 -13.21 18.69 3.09
C ASP A 225 -13.46 20.20 3.23
N ALA A 226 -14.44 20.71 2.48
CA ALA A 226 -14.85 22.12 2.48
C ALA A 226 -15.28 22.64 3.85
N PHE A 227 -15.74 21.75 4.74
CA PHE A 227 -16.21 22.14 6.08
C PHE A 227 -15.76 21.15 7.15
N ALA A 228 -14.44 21.02 7.31
CA ALA A 228 -13.82 20.18 8.34
C ALA A 228 -14.43 20.43 9.75
N GLY A 229 -14.72 19.34 10.47
CA GLY A 229 -15.27 19.40 11.83
C GLY A 229 -14.20 19.58 12.90
N SER A 230 -14.47 20.37 13.94
CA SER A 230 -13.58 20.47 15.11
C SER A 230 -13.55 19.16 15.92
N GLY A 231 -12.41 18.78 16.47
CA GLY A 231 -12.22 17.54 17.24
C GLY A 231 -12.10 16.29 16.37
N THR A 232 -11.92 16.47 15.07
CA THR A 232 -11.82 15.41 14.07
C THR A 232 -10.42 15.40 13.49
N LEU A 233 -9.80 14.22 13.44
CA LEU A 233 -8.57 13.99 12.68
C LEU A 233 -8.96 13.80 11.21
N ASN A 234 -8.36 14.57 10.32
CA ASN A 234 -8.65 14.52 8.88
C ASN A 234 -7.40 14.02 8.17
N ALA A 235 -7.54 13.00 7.34
CA ALA A 235 -6.39 12.38 6.68
C ALA A 235 -6.28 12.83 5.23
N PHE A 236 -5.04 12.95 4.73
CA PHE A 236 -4.77 12.93 3.30
C PHE A 236 -5.08 11.54 2.73
N SER A 237 -6.13 11.44 1.92
CA SER A 237 -6.71 10.18 1.46
C SER A 237 -6.09 9.66 0.16
N ALA A 238 -6.47 8.44 -0.22
CA ALA A 238 -6.10 7.87 -1.51
C ALA A 238 -6.72 8.65 -2.69
N SER A 239 -7.89 9.26 -2.49
CA SER A 239 -8.52 10.13 -3.48
C SER A 239 -7.74 11.42 -3.66
N ASP A 240 -7.25 12.02 -2.59
CA ASP A 240 -6.41 13.21 -2.61
C ASP A 240 -5.15 12.97 -3.44
N LEU A 241 -4.49 11.85 -3.16
CA LEU A 241 -3.29 11.46 -3.89
C LEU A 241 -3.59 11.13 -5.36
N THR A 242 -4.71 10.46 -5.64
CA THR A 242 -5.15 10.17 -7.01
C THR A 242 -5.44 11.46 -7.77
N LEU A 243 -6.04 12.45 -7.11
CA LEU A 243 -6.31 13.77 -7.66
C LEU A 243 -5.01 14.50 -7.99
N MET A 244 -4.07 14.57 -7.06
CA MET A 244 -2.76 15.22 -7.27
C MET A 244 -2.00 14.55 -8.42
N ASN A 245 -2.03 13.22 -8.51
CA ASN A 245 -1.47 12.47 -9.65
C ASN A 245 -2.15 12.80 -10.97
N ALA A 246 -3.49 12.88 -10.99
CA ALA A 246 -4.27 13.16 -12.20
C ALA A 246 -3.97 14.56 -12.78
N ILE A 247 -3.55 15.51 -11.94
CA ILE A 247 -3.17 16.87 -12.35
C ILE A 247 -1.66 17.05 -12.59
N GLY A 248 -0.86 15.98 -12.54
CA GLY A 248 0.53 15.98 -13.01
C GLY A 248 1.60 16.00 -11.92
N TRP A 249 1.20 15.86 -10.65
CA TRP A 249 2.15 15.54 -9.59
C TRP A 249 2.43 14.06 -9.61
N THR A 250 3.41 13.66 -10.43
CA THR A 250 3.90 12.29 -10.45
C THR A 250 4.34 11.91 -9.04
N SER A 251 3.61 11.02 -8.40
CA SER A 251 4.07 10.35 -7.21
C SER A 251 5.00 9.19 -7.60
N SER A 252 5.97 8.85 -6.75
CA SER A 252 6.29 7.42 -6.63
C SER A 252 4.96 6.76 -6.33
N PRO A 253 4.63 5.57 -6.87
CA PRO A 253 3.31 5.01 -6.70
C PRO A 253 2.86 5.28 -5.26
N PRO A 254 1.64 5.83 -5.08
CA PRO A 254 1.10 6.12 -3.77
C PRO A 254 1.40 4.96 -2.81
N LEU A 255 1.13 5.13 -1.52
CA LEU A 255 0.53 4.02 -0.78
C LEU A 255 -0.81 3.66 -1.45
N GLN A 256 -0.73 3.18 -2.69
CA GLN A 256 -1.74 2.56 -3.45
C GLN A 256 -1.60 1.16 -2.93
N LEU A 257 -2.58 0.69 -2.18
CA LEU A 257 -2.83 -0.74 -2.08
C LEU A 257 -3.10 -1.30 -3.48
N THR A 258 -2.13 -1.27 -4.37
CA THR A 258 -1.88 -2.37 -5.27
C THR A 258 -1.41 -3.45 -4.33
N LEU A 259 -2.35 -4.22 -3.82
CA LEU A 259 -2.04 -5.58 -3.47
C LEU A 259 -1.75 -6.29 -4.81
N PRO A 260 -0.50 -6.60 -5.20
CA PRO A 260 -0.28 -7.77 -6.02
C PRO A 260 -0.60 -9.07 -5.22
N SER A 261 -1.04 -8.99 -3.97
CA SER A 261 -1.42 -10.13 -3.13
C SER A 261 -2.76 -9.92 -2.40
N ASP A 262 -3.81 -10.58 -2.85
CA ASP A 262 -5.11 -10.52 -2.20
C ASP A 262 -5.04 -11.09 -0.76
N VAL A 263 -5.26 -10.28 0.28
CA VAL A 263 -5.43 -10.84 1.64
C VAL A 263 -6.74 -11.61 1.68
N PHE A 264 -6.63 -12.93 1.69
CA PHE A 264 -7.78 -13.79 1.89
C PHE A 264 -8.10 -13.99 3.37
N TRP A 265 -9.37 -13.85 3.70
CA TRP A 265 -9.94 -14.04 5.02
C TRP A 265 -10.92 -15.20 5.02
N LEU A 266 -10.82 -16.05 6.04
CA LEU A 266 -11.72 -17.18 6.24
C LEU A 266 -12.48 -17.04 7.56
N ASN A 267 -13.79 -17.26 7.55
CA ASN A 267 -14.58 -17.34 8.78
C ASN A 267 -14.78 -18.78 9.27
N GLY A 268 -15.23 -18.94 10.52
CA GLY A 268 -15.53 -20.25 11.12
C GLY A 268 -16.65 -21.05 10.43
N ALA A 269 -17.34 -20.49 9.44
CA ALA A 269 -18.33 -21.16 8.61
C ALA A 269 -17.81 -21.53 7.21
N GLY A 270 -16.52 -21.26 6.91
CA GLY A 270 -15.89 -21.56 5.62
C GLY A 270 -16.15 -20.54 4.50
N THR A 271 -16.68 -19.35 4.83
CA THR A 271 -16.82 -18.26 3.85
C THR A 271 -15.47 -17.59 3.62
N LEU A 272 -15.07 -17.48 2.35
CA LEU A 272 -13.88 -16.74 1.91
C LEU A 272 -14.26 -15.31 1.53
N ALA A 273 -13.47 -14.33 1.97
CA ALA A 273 -13.50 -12.94 1.54
C ALA A 273 -12.10 -12.51 1.14
N ALA A 274 -11.99 -11.66 0.13
CA ALA A 274 -10.75 -10.97 -0.20
C ALA A 274 -10.85 -9.55 0.33
N TRP A 275 -9.78 -9.06 0.94
CA TRP A 275 -9.68 -7.64 1.23
C TRP A 275 -9.12 -6.92 0.00
N THR A 276 -9.75 -5.79 -0.32
CA THR A 276 -9.36 -4.90 -1.42
C THR A 276 -9.22 -3.50 -0.87
N VAL A 277 -8.70 -2.56 -1.67
CA VAL A 277 -8.66 -1.12 -1.33
C VAL A 277 -10.02 -0.58 -0.84
N ASN A 278 -11.14 -1.18 -1.28
CA ASN A 278 -12.50 -0.79 -0.90
C ASN A 278 -13.06 -1.58 0.30
N GLY A 279 -12.20 -2.17 1.14
CA GLY A 279 -12.57 -3.00 2.27
C GLY A 279 -12.78 -4.48 1.93
N LEU A 280 -13.34 -5.24 2.89
CA LEU A 280 -13.64 -6.66 2.68
C LEU A 280 -14.74 -6.86 1.65
N GLN A 281 -14.44 -7.61 0.61
CA GLN A 281 -15.41 -8.10 -0.35
C GLN A 281 -15.52 -9.61 -0.26
N GLN A 282 -16.75 -10.12 -0.18
CA GLN A 282 -16.97 -11.56 -0.27
C GLN A 282 -16.42 -12.06 -1.60
N VAL A 283 -15.72 -13.21 -1.58
CA VAL A 283 -15.24 -13.80 -2.82
C VAL A 283 -16.45 -14.27 -3.66
N THR A 284 -16.54 -13.78 -4.89
CA THR A 284 -17.63 -14.06 -5.83
C THR A 284 -17.12 -14.73 -7.09
N PHE A 285 -17.89 -15.68 -7.62
CA PHE A 285 -17.66 -16.26 -8.94
C PHE A 285 -18.53 -15.50 -9.95
N GLN A 286 -18.10 -15.32 -11.21
CA GLN A 286 -18.98 -14.78 -12.27
C GLN A 286 -20.04 -15.81 -12.74
N GLY A 287 -20.67 -16.50 -11.78
CA GLY A 287 -21.70 -17.53 -11.90
C GLY A 287 -22.25 -17.89 -10.50
N SER A 288 -23.09 -18.92 -10.37
CA SER A 288 -23.49 -19.41 -9.03
C SER A 288 -22.26 -19.83 -8.23
N PRO A 289 -22.14 -19.48 -6.94
CA PRO A 289 -20.92 -19.75 -6.18
C PRO A 289 -20.63 -21.25 -6.13
N ALA A 290 -19.40 -21.63 -6.48
CA ALA A 290 -18.82 -22.83 -5.92
C ALA A 290 -18.53 -22.49 -4.45
N THR A 291 -19.46 -22.82 -3.56
CA THR A 291 -19.14 -22.82 -2.13
C THR A 291 -18.40 -24.12 -1.85
N PRO A 292 -17.11 -24.09 -1.48
CA PRO A 292 -16.49 -25.23 -0.84
C PRO A 292 -17.36 -25.52 0.37
N ASN A 293 -18.01 -26.69 0.36
CA ASN A 293 -18.78 -27.11 1.52
C ASN A 293 -17.81 -27.48 2.66
N ALA A 294 -18.33 -27.87 3.81
CA ALA A 294 -17.53 -28.21 4.99
C ALA A 294 -16.49 -29.34 4.79
N SER A 295 -16.49 -30.04 3.64
CA SER A 295 -15.44 -31.02 3.31
C SER A 295 -14.19 -30.42 2.68
N TRP A 296 -14.15 -29.12 2.37
CA TRP A 296 -12.97 -28.45 1.83
C TRP A 296 -12.35 -27.49 2.85
N SER A 297 -11.02 -27.40 2.84
CA SER A 297 -10.23 -26.44 3.61
C SER A 297 -9.16 -25.81 2.72
N VAL A 298 -8.79 -24.58 3.02
CA VAL A 298 -7.64 -23.93 2.36
C VAL A 298 -6.36 -24.66 2.76
N ALA A 299 -5.54 -24.97 1.78
CA ALA A 299 -4.33 -25.76 1.91
C ALA A 299 -3.07 -24.94 1.61
N GLY A 300 -3.19 -23.86 0.83
CA GLY A 300 -2.12 -22.92 0.55
C GLY A 300 -2.61 -21.72 -0.25
N ILE A 301 -1.82 -20.64 -0.25
CA ILE A 301 -2.01 -19.43 -1.06
C ILE A 301 -0.71 -19.22 -1.84
N GLY A 302 -0.80 -18.87 -3.11
CA GLY A 302 0.35 -18.57 -3.98
C GLY A 302 -0.08 -18.36 -5.43
N ASP A 303 0.74 -17.70 -6.23
CA ASP A 303 0.50 -17.54 -7.67
C ASP A 303 0.85 -18.83 -8.42
N PHE A 304 -0.08 -19.80 -8.47
CA PHE A 304 0.19 -21.09 -9.12
C PHE A 304 0.26 -20.99 -10.65
N ASN A 305 -0.27 -19.91 -11.24
CA ASN A 305 -0.46 -19.77 -12.68
C ASN A 305 0.49 -18.73 -13.35
N GLY A 306 1.14 -17.88 -12.56
CA GLY A 306 2.17 -16.93 -12.98
C GLY A 306 1.61 -15.64 -13.57
N ASP A 307 0.41 -15.22 -13.14
CA ASP A 307 -0.23 -13.99 -13.59
C ASP A 307 -0.06 -12.81 -12.63
N GLY A 308 0.82 -12.96 -11.63
CA GLY A 308 1.16 -11.99 -10.61
C GLY A 308 0.09 -11.80 -9.55
N LYS A 309 -0.87 -12.73 -9.41
CA LYS A 309 -1.91 -12.69 -8.38
C LYS A 309 -1.94 -13.98 -7.56
N SER A 310 -2.30 -13.84 -6.29
CA SER A 310 -2.41 -14.99 -5.39
C SER A 310 -3.65 -15.83 -5.68
N ASP A 311 -3.45 -17.12 -5.95
CA ASP A 311 -4.51 -18.12 -6.09
C ASP A 311 -4.77 -18.85 -4.75
N VAL A 312 -5.88 -19.60 -4.67
CA VAL A 312 -6.24 -20.38 -3.47
C VAL A 312 -6.20 -21.88 -3.76
N LEU A 313 -5.27 -22.59 -3.13
CA LEU A 313 -5.23 -24.05 -3.16
C LEU A 313 -6.16 -24.62 -2.08
N TRP A 314 -7.14 -25.40 -2.52
CA TRP A 314 -8.10 -26.09 -1.66
C TRP A 314 -7.81 -27.58 -1.56
N GLN A 315 -7.99 -28.14 -0.37
CA GLN A 315 -7.95 -29.58 -0.12
C GLN A 315 -9.28 -30.08 0.40
N ASN A 316 -9.80 -31.14 -0.22
CA ASN A 316 -10.98 -31.85 0.26
C ASN A 316 -10.59 -32.91 1.29
N ALA A 317 -11.50 -33.24 2.20
CA ALA A 317 -11.37 -34.32 3.18
C ALA A 317 -11.12 -35.71 2.55
N ASN A 318 -11.50 -35.90 1.28
CA ASN A 318 -11.19 -37.11 0.52
C ASN A 318 -9.79 -37.09 -0.15
N GLY A 319 -8.99 -36.04 0.07
CA GLY A 319 -7.63 -35.85 -0.46
C GLY A 319 -7.55 -35.17 -1.83
N THR A 320 -8.68 -34.90 -2.50
CA THR A 320 -8.68 -34.18 -3.80
C THR A 320 -8.27 -32.73 -3.57
N LEU A 321 -7.49 -32.17 -4.50
CA LEU A 321 -7.05 -30.78 -4.48
C LEU A 321 -7.71 -29.99 -5.61
N ALA A 322 -7.95 -28.70 -5.40
CA ALA A 322 -8.42 -27.78 -6.41
C ALA A 322 -7.70 -26.44 -6.31
N ASP A 323 -7.38 -25.87 -7.46
CA ASP A 323 -6.84 -24.53 -7.60
C ASP A 323 -7.98 -23.59 -7.98
N TRP A 324 -8.09 -22.51 -7.23
CA TRP A 324 -8.95 -21.38 -7.54
C TRP A 324 -8.08 -20.23 -8.01
N THR A 325 -8.11 -19.96 -9.32
CA THR A 325 -7.41 -18.79 -9.83
C THR A 325 -8.18 -17.53 -9.50
N MET A 326 -7.49 -16.50 -9.02
CA MET A 326 -8.13 -15.32 -8.43
C MET A 326 -7.79 -14.02 -9.18
N ASN A 327 -8.66 -13.03 -9.02
CA ASN A 327 -8.39 -11.65 -9.36
C ASN A 327 -9.16 -10.75 -8.39
N GLY A 328 -8.52 -10.37 -7.29
CA GLY A 328 -9.23 -9.68 -6.22
C GLY A 328 -10.20 -10.63 -5.50
N SER A 329 -11.39 -10.10 -5.24
CA SER A 329 -12.52 -10.86 -4.72
C SER A 329 -13.17 -11.80 -5.76
N GLN A 330 -12.62 -11.94 -6.97
CA GLN A 330 -13.23 -12.73 -8.03
C GLN A 330 -12.52 -14.08 -8.24
N VAL A 331 -13.28 -15.17 -8.21
CA VAL A 331 -12.79 -16.48 -8.69
C VAL A 331 -12.90 -16.52 -10.21
N MET A 332 -11.76 -16.63 -10.88
CA MET A 332 -11.66 -16.68 -12.34
C MET A 332 -11.85 -18.10 -12.86
N ALA A 333 -11.28 -19.09 -12.18
CA ALA A 333 -11.50 -20.51 -12.46
C ALA A 333 -11.43 -21.34 -11.17
N SER A 334 -12.07 -22.51 -11.18
CA SER A 334 -11.97 -23.51 -10.11
C SER A 334 -11.73 -24.87 -10.75
N GLN A 335 -10.51 -25.39 -10.66
CA GLN A 335 -10.09 -26.59 -11.38
C GLN A 335 -9.44 -27.59 -10.42
N ALA A 336 -9.79 -28.87 -10.55
CA ALA A 336 -9.13 -29.91 -9.76
C ALA A 336 -7.68 -30.08 -10.21
N LEU A 337 -6.76 -30.31 -9.27
CA LEU A 337 -5.36 -30.55 -9.62
C LEU A 337 -5.22 -31.87 -10.36
N THR A 338 -4.43 -31.86 -11.43
CA THR A 338 -4.12 -33.07 -12.19
C THR A 338 -2.62 -33.26 -12.39
N PHE A 339 -2.18 -34.52 -12.36
CA PHE A 339 -0.84 -34.93 -12.74
C PHE A 339 -0.95 -35.98 -13.85
N GLN A 340 -0.30 -35.74 -14.99
CA GLN A 340 -0.38 -36.64 -16.16
C GLN A 340 -1.83 -36.96 -16.60
N GLY A 341 -2.73 -35.98 -16.47
CA GLY A 341 -4.14 -36.10 -16.81
C GLY A 341 -5.00 -36.91 -15.83
N GLN A 342 -4.46 -37.29 -14.67
CA GLN A 342 -5.20 -37.94 -13.58
C GLN A 342 -5.38 -36.98 -12.41
N LEU A 343 -6.50 -37.10 -11.69
CA LEU A 343 -6.75 -36.31 -10.49
C LEU A 343 -5.67 -36.58 -9.42
N ALA A 344 -5.10 -35.52 -8.87
CA ALA A 344 -4.17 -35.60 -7.77
C ALA A 344 -4.93 -35.85 -6.46
N SER A 345 -4.55 -36.92 -5.75
CA SER A 345 -5.14 -37.28 -4.46
C SER A 345 -4.06 -37.90 -3.56
N PRO A 346 -3.25 -37.07 -2.88
CA PRO A 346 -2.25 -37.56 -1.94
C PRO A 346 -2.89 -38.37 -0.82
N SER A 347 -2.23 -39.47 -0.43
CA SER A 347 -2.66 -40.22 0.77
C SER A 347 -2.53 -39.37 2.02
N GLY A 348 -3.31 -39.66 3.07
CA GLY A 348 -3.25 -38.93 4.35
C GLY A 348 -1.94 -39.06 5.14
N SER A 349 -0.90 -39.70 4.58
CA SER A 349 0.47 -39.67 5.13
C SER A 349 1.28 -38.46 4.68
N TRP A 350 0.75 -37.67 3.75
CA TRP A 350 1.36 -36.45 3.23
C TRP A 350 0.59 -35.21 3.68
N SER A 351 1.32 -34.16 4.01
CA SER A 351 0.81 -32.82 4.29
C SER A 351 1.57 -31.79 3.47
N ILE A 352 0.92 -30.69 3.11
CA ILE A 352 1.61 -29.53 2.55
C ILE A 352 2.41 -28.90 3.68
N ASP A 353 3.70 -28.68 3.44
CA ASP A 353 4.66 -28.11 4.39
C ASP A 353 5.09 -26.70 3.96
N GLY A 354 4.90 -26.34 2.68
CA GLY A 354 5.30 -25.05 2.13
C GLY A 354 4.73 -24.75 0.75
N ILE A 355 4.66 -23.47 0.40
CA ILE A 355 4.35 -22.94 -0.92
C ILE A 355 5.42 -21.89 -1.27
N GLY A 356 5.96 -21.91 -2.48
CA GLY A 356 6.96 -20.96 -2.97
C GLY A 356 7.46 -21.34 -4.35
N ASP A 357 8.02 -20.40 -5.11
CA ASP A 357 8.61 -20.68 -6.43
C ASP A 357 10.03 -21.24 -6.26
N PHE A 358 10.14 -22.54 -5.98
CA PHE A 358 11.44 -23.16 -5.72
C PHE A 358 12.31 -23.26 -6.98
N ASN A 359 11.72 -23.12 -8.17
CA ASN A 359 12.37 -23.39 -9.45
C ASN A 359 12.66 -22.12 -10.29
N GLY A 360 12.02 -20.99 -9.98
CA GLY A 360 12.25 -19.67 -10.56
C GLY A 360 11.52 -19.45 -11.88
N ASP A 361 10.38 -20.11 -12.10
CA ASP A 361 9.57 -19.95 -13.31
C ASP A 361 8.40 -18.97 -13.16
N GLY A 362 8.38 -18.22 -12.06
CA GLY A 362 7.38 -17.23 -11.70
C GLY A 362 6.07 -17.86 -11.25
N LYS A 363 6.07 -19.15 -10.85
CA LYS A 363 4.88 -19.85 -10.34
C LYS A 363 5.19 -20.48 -9.00
N SER A 364 4.21 -20.41 -8.11
CA SER A 364 4.27 -21.09 -6.83
C SER A 364 4.26 -22.61 -7.02
N ASP A 365 5.18 -23.30 -6.38
CA ASP A 365 5.22 -24.75 -6.27
C ASP A 365 4.61 -25.20 -4.92
N VAL A 366 4.35 -26.50 -4.78
CA VAL A 366 3.81 -27.08 -3.54
C VAL A 366 4.80 -28.07 -2.92
N LEU A 367 5.34 -27.72 -1.76
CA LEU A 367 6.19 -28.59 -0.97
C LEU A 367 5.36 -29.50 -0.06
N TRP A 368 5.51 -30.80 -0.25
CA TRP A 368 4.86 -31.84 0.53
C TRP A 368 5.85 -32.52 1.47
N ARG A 369 5.41 -32.79 2.71
CA ARG A 369 6.13 -33.62 3.69
C ARG A 369 5.35 -34.87 4.02
N ASN A 370 6.02 -36.01 3.96
CA ASN A 370 5.47 -37.27 4.44
C ASN A 370 5.67 -37.40 5.96
N ALA A 371 4.83 -38.19 6.62
CA ALA A 371 4.98 -38.54 8.03
C ALA A 371 6.35 -39.15 8.40
N ASN A 372 7.07 -39.72 7.43
CA ASN A 372 8.44 -40.21 7.63
C ASN A 372 9.55 -39.16 7.42
N GLY A 373 9.19 -37.90 7.16
CA GLY A 373 10.10 -36.78 6.93
C GLY A 373 10.50 -36.53 5.47
N THR A 374 10.19 -37.44 4.55
CA THR A 374 10.50 -37.26 3.11
C THR A 374 9.80 -36.03 2.56
N LEU A 375 10.51 -35.25 1.75
CA LEU A 375 9.98 -34.06 1.09
C LEU A 375 9.82 -34.30 -0.42
N ILE A 376 8.73 -33.79 -1.00
CA ILE A 376 8.47 -33.76 -2.44
C ILE A 376 8.09 -32.35 -2.85
N ASP A 377 8.67 -31.89 -3.95
CA ASP A 377 8.28 -30.68 -4.66
C ASP A 377 7.32 -31.04 -5.81
N TRP A 378 6.18 -30.34 -5.84
CA TRP A 378 5.27 -30.34 -6.99
C TRP A 378 5.40 -29.03 -7.72
N THR A 379 6.00 -29.09 -8.91
CA THR A 379 6.04 -27.95 -9.83
C THR A 379 4.66 -27.72 -10.44
N MET A 380 4.18 -26.48 -10.42
CA MET A 380 2.80 -26.16 -10.79
C MET A 380 2.70 -25.34 -12.08
N ASN A 381 1.51 -25.35 -12.69
CA ASN A 381 1.08 -24.43 -13.75
C ASN A 381 -0.45 -24.33 -13.70
N GLY A 382 -0.95 -23.45 -12.85
CA GLY A 382 -2.32 -23.42 -12.36
C GLY A 382 -2.70 -24.78 -11.76
N SER A 383 -3.84 -25.33 -12.17
CA SER A 383 -4.30 -26.65 -11.72
C SER A 383 -3.53 -27.86 -12.29
N GLN A 384 -2.45 -27.66 -13.05
CA GLN A 384 -1.63 -28.76 -13.57
C GLN A 384 -0.35 -28.92 -12.77
N ILE A 385 -0.14 -30.10 -12.20
CA ILE A 385 1.16 -30.51 -11.66
C ILE A 385 2.01 -30.93 -12.87
N THR A 386 3.10 -30.21 -13.10
CA THR A 386 4.01 -30.44 -14.24
C THR A 386 5.12 -31.42 -13.87
N ALA A 387 5.55 -31.42 -12.61
CA ALA A 387 6.51 -32.38 -12.05
C ALA A 387 6.19 -32.73 -10.60
N SER A 388 6.63 -33.91 -10.16
CA SER A 388 6.48 -34.37 -8.78
C SER A 388 7.75 -35.13 -8.40
N GLN A 389 8.64 -34.49 -7.64
CA GLN A 389 10.01 -34.96 -7.43
C GLN A 389 10.41 -34.88 -5.95
N GLY A 390 11.10 -35.90 -5.43
CA GLY A 390 11.65 -35.86 -4.08
C GLY A 390 12.78 -34.85 -3.97
N LEU A 391 12.85 -34.11 -2.86
CA LEU A 391 13.95 -33.18 -2.63
C LEU A 391 15.26 -33.95 -2.42
N THR A 392 16.33 -33.51 -3.10
CA THR A 392 17.64 -34.13 -2.95
C THR A 392 18.76 -33.12 -2.75
N LEU A 393 19.73 -33.46 -1.90
CA LEU A 393 20.99 -32.75 -1.75
C LEU A 393 22.11 -33.64 -2.30
N ALA A 394 22.88 -33.14 -3.28
CA ALA A 394 23.89 -33.91 -4.00
C ALA A 394 23.36 -35.27 -4.55
N GLY A 395 22.10 -35.28 -5.02
CA GLY A 395 21.43 -36.46 -5.57
C GLY A 395 20.93 -37.47 -4.54
N ILE A 396 21.05 -37.18 -3.24
CA ILE A 396 20.54 -38.03 -2.15
C ILE A 396 19.24 -37.43 -1.61
N GLN A 397 18.18 -38.22 -1.57
CA GLN A 397 16.89 -37.80 -1.02
C GLN A 397 17.02 -37.42 0.45
N VAL A 398 16.47 -36.26 0.81
CA VAL A 398 16.49 -35.76 2.19
C VAL A 398 15.20 -36.10 2.93
N ALA A 399 15.32 -36.26 4.25
CA ALA A 399 14.18 -36.44 5.14
C ALA A 399 14.50 -35.83 6.51
N PRO A 400 14.27 -34.51 6.72
CA PRO A 400 14.44 -33.88 8.02
C PRO A 400 13.60 -34.57 9.08
N ASP A 401 14.21 -34.85 10.23
CA ASP A 401 13.49 -35.43 11.36
C ASP A 401 12.52 -34.42 12.01
N ALA A 402 11.75 -34.88 12.99
CA ALA A 402 10.72 -34.08 13.65
C ALA A 402 11.27 -32.94 14.52
N SER A 403 12.60 -32.85 14.74
CA SER A 403 13.20 -31.71 15.45
C SER A 403 13.36 -30.48 14.55
N TRP A 404 13.14 -30.63 13.24
CA TRP A 404 13.19 -29.56 12.25
C TRP A 404 11.82 -29.25 11.66
N SER A 405 11.50 -27.96 11.65
CA SER A 405 10.31 -27.39 11.01
C SER A 405 10.71 -26.25 10.08
N ILE A 406 9.97 -26.08 8.99
CA ILE A 406 10.10 -24.90 8.14
C ILE A 406 9.68 -23.68 8.96
N ALA A 407 10.55 -22.67 9.00
CA ALA A 407 10.37 -21.43 9.73
C ALA A 407 10.06 -20.26 8.79
N GLY A 408 10.54 -20.35 7.55
CA GLY A 408 10.24 -19.42 6.47
C GLY A 408 10.54 -20.09 5.13
N ILE A 409 9.86 -19.62 4.10
CA ILE A 409 10.25 -19.78 2.69
C ILE A 409 10.68 -18.37 2.25
N GLY A 410 11.34 -18.17 1.12
CA GLY A 410 11.68 -16.83 0.60
C GLY A 410 13.02 -16.82 -0.14
N ASP A 411 13.24 -15.89 -1.06
CA ASP A 411 14.50 -15.78 -1.79
C ASP A 411 15.55 -15.05 -0.95
N PHE A 412 16.16 -15.75 0.01
CA PHE A 412 17.14 -15.12 0.92
C PHE A 412 18.43 -14.73 0.19
N ASN A 413 18.71 -15.29 -0.99
CA ASN A 413 19.98 -15.14 -1.69
C ASN A 413 19.92 -14.29 -2.97
N GLY A 414 18.72 -13.98 -3.47
CA GLY A 414 18.45 -13.06 -4.57
C GLY A 414 18.64 -13.69 -5.95
N ASP A 415 18.46 -15.00 -6.08
CA ASP A 415 18.62 -15.72 -7.36
C ASP A 415 17.29 -15.98 -8.10
N GLY A 416 16.20 -15.40 -7.60
CA GLY A 416 14.85 -15.51 -8.14
C GLY A 416 14.17 -16.83 -7.79
N LYS A 417 14.67 -17.60 -6.81
CA LYS A 417 14.05 -18.83 -6.32
C LYS A 417 13.78 -18.73 -4.82
N SER A 418 12.64 -19.26 -4.41
CA SER A 418 12.33 -19.44 -3.01
C SER A 418 13.28 -20.46 -2.38
N ASP A 419 13.94 -20.07 -1.29
CA ASP A 419 14.72 -20.94 -0.42
C ASP A 419 13.86 -21.49 0.72
N ILE A 420 14.40 -22.43 1.50
CA ILE A 420 13.73 -22.99 2.69
C ILE A 420 14.57 -22.73 3.95
N LEU A 421 14.05 -21.88 4.83
CA LEU A 421 14.61 -21.64 6.15
C LEU A 421 14.05 -22.65 7.15
N TRP A 422 14.92 -23.52 7.66
CA TRP A 422 14.63 -24.50 8.70
C TRP A 422 14.98 -23.97 10.09
N ARG A 423 14.14 -24.27 11.09
CA ARG A 423 14.45 -24.06 12.51
C ARG A 423 14.40 -25.36 13.27
N ASN A 424 15.43 -25.61 14.05
CA ASN A 424 15.50 -26.74 14.97
C ASN A 424 14.81 -26.39 16.31
N THR A 425 14.32 -27.38 17.03
CA THR A 425 13.85 -27.22 18.43
C THR A 425 14.88 -26.60 19.38
N SER A 426 16.18 -26.68 19.06
CA SER A 426 17.26 -26.00 19.80
C SER A 426 17.40 -24.50 19.49
N GLY A 427 16.69 -23.98 18.48
CA GLY A 427 16.79 -22.61 17.99
C GLY A 427 17.73 -22.43 16.80
N ALA A 428 18.56 -23.43 16.47
CA ALA A 428 19.46 -23.36 15.32
C ALA A 428 18.69 -23.18 14.00
N LEU A 429 19.27 -22.42 13.08
CA LEU A 429 18.69 -22.11 11.78
C LEU A 429 19.57 -22.64 10.66
N ILE A 430 18.95 -23.22 9.63
CA ILE A 430 19.61 -23.66 8.41
C ILE A 430 18.84 -23.10 7.22
N ASP A 431 19.54 -22.49 6.29
CA ASP A 431 19.02 -22.07 5.00
C ASP A 431 19.34 -23.14 3.95
N TRP A 432 18.31 -23.54 3.19
CA TRP A 432 18.45 -24.40 2.02
C TRP A 432 18.18 -23.60 0.76
N SER A 433 19.23 -23.31 0.01
CA SER A 433 19.07 -22.67 -1.30
C SER A 433 18.54 -23.68 -2.32
N MET A 434 17.45 -23.35 -3.03
CA MET A 434 16.72 -24.31 -3.86
C MET A 434 16.97 -24.12 -5.36
N ASN A 435 16.64 -25.16 -6.14
CA ASN A 435 16.55 -25.12 -7.61
C ASN A 435 15.59 -26.24 -8.05
N GLY A 436 14.30 -25.97 -7.90
CA GLY A 436 13.21 -26.95 -7.91
C GLY A 436 13.42 -28.00 -6.82
N SER A 437 13.35 -29.27 -7.19
CA SER A 437 13.58 -30.40 -6.28
C SER A 437 15.04 -30.58 -5.82
N GLN A 438 15.99 -29.79 -6.33
CA GLN A 438 17.40 -29.89 -5.95
C GLN A 438 17.75 -28.85 -4.89
N ILE A 439 18.32 -29.30 -3.78
CA ILE A 439 18.91 -28.42 -2.76
C ILE A 439 20.32 -28.08 -3.25
N SER A 440 20.49 -26.84 -3.70
CA SER A 440 21.75 -26.30 -4.21
C SER A 440 22.77 -26.10 -3.09
N SER A 441 22.30 -25.67 -1.91
CA SER A 441 23.14 -25.42 -0.75
C SER A 441 22.37 -25.69 0.55
N SER A 442 23.08 -26.05 1.62
CA SER A 442 22.51 -26.27 2.96
C SER A 442 23.51 -25.71 3.97
N GLN A 443 23.22 -24.55 4.54
CA GLN A 443 24.16 -23.77 5.37
C GLN A 443 23.50 -23.32 6.67
N GLU A 444 24.26 -23.31 7.76
CA GLU A 444 23.81 -22.69 9.01
C GLU A 444 23.66 -21.17 8.83
N VAL A 445 22.59 -20.61 9.38
CA VAL A 445 22.46 -19.15 9.40
C VAL A 445 23.46 -18.57 10.40
N THR A 446 24.18 -17.54 9.98
CA THR A 446 25.29 -16.95 10.77
C THR A 446 25.21 -15.43 10.81
N LEU A 447 25.74 -14.82 11.87
CA LEU A 447 26.03 -13.39 11.96
C LEU A 447 27.55 -13.23 12.07
N GLY A 448 28.18 -12.78 10.98
CA GLY A 448 29.64 -12.86 10.83
C GLY A 448 30.10 -14.33 10.82
N ALA A 449 31.05 -14.69 11.68
CA ALA A 449 31.59 -16.05 11.72
C ALA A 449 30.87 -16.99 12.72
N SER A 450 29.77 -16.56 13.33
CA SER A 450 29.09 -17.31 14.40
C SER A 450 27.69 -17.72 13.98
N SER A 451 27.34 -18.98 14.19
CA SER A 451 25.98 -19.49 14.00
C SER A 451 25.01 -18.81 14.96
N VAL A 452 23.82 -18.49 14.47
CA VAL A 452 22.76 -17.87 15.27
C VAL A 452 21.72 -18.89 15.70
N ALA A 453 21.22 -18.74 16.92
CA ALA A 453 20.15 -19.56 17.46
C ALA A 453 19.24 -18.71 18.36
N PRO A 454 18.27 -17.98 17.79
CA PRO A 454 17.29 -17.23 18.57
C PRO A 454 16.55 -18.16 19.53
N ASP A 455 16.47 -17.76 20.79
CA ASP A 455 15.79 -18.54 21.82
C ASP A 455 14.26 -18.55 21.65
N ALA A 456 13.56 -19.24 22.56
CA ALA A 456 12.11 -19.39 22.50
C ALA A 456 11.32 -18.09 22.75
N SER A 457 11.97 -17.00 23.19
CA SER A 457 11.33 -15.69 23.30
C SER A 457 11.17 -14.99 21.94
N TRP A 458 11.81 -15.52 20.89
CA TRP A 458 11.75 -15.00 19.52
C TRP A 458 11.00 -15.93 18.58
N SER A 459 10.05 -15.35 17.85
CA SER A 459 9.30 -15.99 16.75
C SER A 459 9.49 -15.21 15.46
N ILE A 460 9.55 -15.90 14.32
CA ILE A 460 9.50 -15.26 13.01
C ILE A 460 8.09 -14.72 12.81
N ALA A 461 7.99 -13.41 12.66
CA ALA A 461 6.75 -12.70 12.40
C ALA A 461 6.38 -12.85 10.92
N GLY A 462 7.34 -12.64 10.03
CA GLY A 462 7.23 -12.96 8.60
C GLY A 462 8.55 -12.78 7.85
N ILE A 463 8.44 -12.90 6.53
CA ILE A 463 9.55 -12.89 5.58
C ILE A 463 9.13 -11.97 4.43
N GLY A 464 10.02 -11.09 3.98
CA GLY A 464 9.81 -10.12 2.90
C GLY A 464 11.07 -9.29 2.67
N ASP A 465 11.23 -8.69 1.50
CA ASP A 465 12.33 -7.75 1.21
C ASP A 465 12.04 -6.36 1.82
N PHE A 466 12.28 -6.23 3.12
CA PHE A 466 12.00 -4.99 3.84
C PHE A 466 12.93 -3.84 3.43
N ASN A 467 14.01 -4.09 2.69
CA ASN A 467 15.01 -3.07 2.36
C ASN A 467 15.16 -2.78 0.86
N GLY A 468 14.46 -3.53 0.00
CA GLY A 468 14.42 -3.35 -1.46
C GLY A 468 15.68 -3.78 -2.19
N ASP A 469 16.46 -4.72 -1.65
CA ASP A 469 17.69 -5.22 -2.29
C ASP A 469 17.50 -6.50 -3.13
N GLY A 470 16.25 -6.91 -3.31
CA GLY A 470 15.83 -8.10 -4.04
C GLY A 470 16.01 -9.41 -3.28
N LYS A 471 16.25 -9.37 -1.95
CA LYS A 471 16.34 -10.55 -1.08
C LYS A 471 15.29 -10.50 0.01
N SER A 472 14.71 -11.66 0.29
CA SER A 472 13.87 -11.84 1.46
C SER A 472 14.68 -11.65 2.74
N ASP A 473 14.17 -10.83 3.65
CA ASP A 473 14.68 -10.62 5.01
C ASP A 473 13.84 -11.38 6.05
N ILE A 474 14.29 -11.44 7.30
CA ILE A 474 13.56 -12.11 8.39
C ILE A 474 13.11 -11.10 9.45
N LEU A 475 11.79 -10.88 9.54
CA LEU A 475 11.21 -10.10 10.62
C LEU A 475 10.97 -10.97 11.86
N TRP A 476 11.69 -10.69 12.92
CA TRP A 476 11.55 -11.33 14.22
C TRP A 476 10.67 -10.52 15.17
N ARG A 477 9.82 -11.21 15.94
CA ARG A 477 9.06 -10.65 17.06
C ARG A 477 9.45 -11.32 18.37
N ASN A 478 9.78 -10.52 19.37
CA ASN A 478 9.99 -11.00 20.72
C ASN A 478 8.66 -11.07 21.50
N THR A 479 8.58 -11.94 22.49
CA THR A 479 7.46 -12.00 23.46
C THR A 479 7.15 -10.67 24.16
N ASN A 480 8.10 -9.74 24.24
CA ASN A 480 7.88 -8.40 24.79
C ASN A 480 7.33 -7.38 23.77
N GLY A 481 7.08 -7.80 22.52
CA GLY A 481 6.55 -6.95 21.44
C GLY A 481 7.61 -6.32 20.54
N THR A 482 8.91 -6.36 20.91
CA THR A 482 9.98 -5.79 20.08
C THR A 482 10.07 -6.51 18.75
N LEU A 483 10.19 -5.74 17.67
CA LEU A 483 10.45 -6.23 16.32
C LEU A 483 11.90 -5.97 15.92
N VAL A 484 12.51 -6.95 15.26
CA VAL A 484 13.86 -6.86 14.71
C VAL A 484 13.84 -7.40 13.29
N ASP A 485 14.26 -6.58 12.35
CA ASP A 485 14.50 -6.98 10.98
C ASP A 485 15.94 -7.51 10.83
N TRP A 486 16.08 -8.70 10.27
CA TRP A 486 17.36 -9.27 9.89
C TRP A 486 17.47 -9.21 8.38
N THR A 487 18.27 -8.26 7.89
CA THR A 487 18.57 -8.25 6.47
C THR A 487 19.45 -9.42 6.10
N MET A 488 19.11 -10.13 5.02
CA MET A 488 19.73 -11.42 4.67
C MET A 488 20.60 -11.33 3.41
N ASN A 489 21.54 -12.26 3.29
CA ASN A 489 22.30 -12.52 2.07
C ASN A 489 22.62 -14.03 2.01
N GLY A 490 21.64 -14.81 1.58
CA GLY A 490 21.52 -16.24 1.80
C GLY A 490 21.55 -16.56 3.29
N SER A 491 22.29 -17.59 3.68
CA SER A 491 22.54 -17.97 5.09
C SER A 491 23.29 -16.94 5.97
N GLN A 492 23.62 -15.74 5.48
CA GLN A 492 24.28 -14.70 6.28
C GLN A 492 23.26 -13.64 6.71
N VAL A 493 23.18 -13.36 8.01
CA VAL A 493 22.53 -12.16 8.54
C VAL A 493 23.46 -10.99 8.26
N ALA A 494 23.11 -10.15 7.29
CA ALA A 494 23.88 -8.98 6.92
C ALA A 494 23.80 -7.91 8.01
N SER A 495 22.60 -7.62 8.52
CA SER A 495 22.41 -6.65 9.59
C SER A 495 21.13 -6.90 10.40
N PRO A 496 21.22 -7.15 11.72
CA PRO A 496 20.06 -7.14 12.60
C PRO A 496 19.77 -5.72 13.11
N GLN A 497 18.58 -5.18 12.83
CA GLN A 497 18.16 -3.85 13.24
C GLN A 497 16.80 -3.89 13.96
N VAL A 498 16.68 -3.16 15.07
CA VAL A 498 15.38 -2.99 15.74
C VAL A 498 14.48 -2.17 14.84
N VAL A 499 13.24 -2.62 14.64
CA VAL A 499 12.25 -1.85 13.88
C VAL A 499 11.84 -0.61 14.66
N THR A 500 11.89 0.57 14.05
CA THR A 500 11.59 1.85 14.72
C THR A 500 10.64 2.74 13.93
N LEU A 501 9.83 3.53 14.64
CA LEU A 501 9.05 4.65 14.11
C LEU A 501 9.56 5.96 14.75
N GLY A 502 9.93 6.95 13.94
CA GLY A 502 10.50 8.20 14.45
C GLY A 502 11.75 8.00 15.33
N GLY A 503 12.55 6.98 15.04
CA GLY A 503 13.75 6.60 15.82
C GLY A 503 13.49 5.89 17.15
N SER A 504 12.23 5.62 17.50
CA SER A 504 11.86 4.86 18.71
C SER A 504 11.47 3.42 18.38
N PRO A 505 11.86 2.41 19.19
CA PRO A 505 11.48 1.02 18.96
C PRO A 505 9.97 0.84 18.82
N ALA A 506 9.56 0.20 17.74
CA ALA A 506 8.17 -0.15 17.51
C ALA A 506 7.85 -1.44 18.27
N THR A 507 6.88 -1.37 19.17
CA THR A 507 6.47 -2.50 20.03
C THR A 507 4.96 -2.72 19.98
N PRO A 508 4.42 -3.29 18.89
CA PRO A 508 3.00 -3.64 18.83
C PRO A 508 2.69 -4.61 19.97
N ASP A 509 1.68 -4.29 20.75
CA ASP A 509 1.23 -5.18 21.81
C ASP A 509 0.62 -6.47 21.23
N ALA A 510 0.32 -7.42 22.11
CA ALA A 510 -0.20 -8.72 21.70
C ALA A 510 -1.60 -8.67 21.06
N SER A 511 -2.29 -7.52 21.09
CA SER A 511 -3.57 -7.36 20.40
C SER A 511 -3.41 -7.19 18.89
N TRP A 512 -2.22 -6.81 18.42
CA TRP A 512 -1.89 -6.67 17.00
C TRP A 512 -1.16 -7.91 16.46
N GLN A 513 -1.63 -8.41 15.33
CA GLN A 513 -1.07 -9.52 14.57
C GLN A 513 -0.78 -9.05 13.15
N ILE A 514 0.26 -9.62 12.53
CA ILE A 514 0.53 -9.38 11.11
C ILE A 514 -0.55 -10.12 10.31
N ALA A 515 -1.25 -9.37 9.47
CA ALA A 515 -2.21 -9.87 8.50
C ALA A 515 -1.51 -10.28 7.20
N GLU A 516 -0.55 -9.47 6.75
CA GLU A 516 0.20 -9.66 5.51
C GLU A 516 1.58 -8.98 5.58
N ILE A 517 2.51 -9.51 4.81
CA ILE A 517 3.77 -8.87 4.43
C ILE A 517 3.87 -8.96 2.91
N GLY A 518 4.19 -7.85 2.26
CA GLY A 518 4.42 -7.77 0.83
C GLY A 518 4.58 -6.33 0.37
N ASP A 519 4.96 -6.10 -0.87
CA ASP A 519 5.05 -4.74 -1.43
C ASP A 519 3.64 -4.14 -1.65
N LEU A 520 3.07 -3.59 -0.57
CA LEU A 520 1.69 -3.13 -0.53
C LEU A 520 1.48 -1.83 -1.30
N ASN A 521 2.56 -1.09 -1.59
CA ASN A 521 2.53 0.19 -2.29
C ASN A 521 3.27 0.20 -3.64
N ALA A 522 3.74 -0.96 -4.10
CA ALA A 522 4.51 -1.13 -5.33
C ALA A 522 5.80 -0.28 -5.38
N ASN A 523 6.45 -0.02 -4.25
CA ASN A 523 7.71 0.73 -4.19
C ASN A 523 8.96 -0.17 -4.30
N GLY A 524 8.78 -1.49 -4.39
CA GLY A 524 9.83 -2.50 -4.41
C GLY A 524 10.34 -2.91 -3.03
N VAL A 525 9.61 -2.59 -1.96
CA VAL A 525 9.94 -2.90 -0.56
C VAL A 525 8.72 -3.52 0.12
N SER A 526 8.93 -4.60 0.87
CA SER A 526 7.85 -5.24 1.62
C SER A 526 7.39 -4.39 2.80
N ASP A 527 6.09 -4.15 2.87
CA ASP A 527 5.40 -3.48 3.96
C ASP A 527 4.74 -4.48 4.90
N ILE A 528 4.14 -3.98 5.99
CA ILE A 528 3.45 -4.82 6.98
C ILE A 528 2.02 -4.34 7.15
N LEU A 529 1.06 -5.19 6.79
CA LEU A 529 -0.34 -5.00 7.18
C LEU A 529 -0.59 -5.65 8.54
N TRP A 530 -0.98 -4.85 9.51
CA TRP A 530 -1.38 -5.26 10.84
C TRP A 530 -2.88 -5.37 10.97
N ARG A 531 -3.31 -6.24 11.88
CA ARG A 531 -4.69 -6.36 12.32
C ARG A 531 -4.77 -6.53 13.82
N ASN A 532 -5.69 -5.81 14.47
CA ASN A 532 -5.93 -5.99 15.90
C ASN A 532 -7.12 -6.92 16.22
N ASN A 533 -7.25 -7.29 17.49
CA ASN A 533 -8.35 -8.13 18.00
C ASN A 533 -9.76 -7.57 17.75
N SER A 534 -9.90 -6.26 17.53
CA SER A 534 -11.19 -5.64 17.19
C SER A 534 -11.53 -5.73 15.69
N GLY A 535 -10.55 -6.12 14.87
CA GLY A 535 -10.68 -6.18 13.41
C GLY A 535 -10.17 -4.93 12.69
N ALA A 536 -9.63 -3.94 13.41
CA ALA A 536 -8.99 -2.79 12.77
C ALA A 536 -7.73 -3.22 12.04
N LEU A 537 -7.43 -2.54 10.94
CA LEU A 537 -6.27 -2.76 10.11
C LEU A 537 -5.39 -1.51 10.15
N ALA A 538 -4.08 -1.70 10.19
CA ALA A 538 -3.11 -0.63 10.11
C ALA A 538 -1.94 -1.07 9.23
N GLU A 539 -1.50 -0.21 8.34
CA GLU A 539 -0.36 -0.48 7.48
C GLU A 539 0.88 0.23 8.03
N TRP A 540 2.00 -0.47 8.01
CA TRP A 540 3.32 0.11 8.21
C TRP A 540 4.08 0.04 6.90
N THR A 541 4.41 1.21 6.37
CA THR A 541 5.32 1.34 5.24
C THR A 541 6.75 1.20 5.72
N MET A 542 7.52 0.34 5.08
CA MET A 542 8.85 -0.04 5.53
C MET A 542 9.95 0.52 4.62
N ASN A 543 11.13 0.74 5.21
CA ASN A 543 12.39 0.96 4.50
C ASN A 543 13.53 0.44 5.40
N GLY A 544 13.91 -0.80 5.17
CA GLY A 544 14.58 -1.67 6.14
C GLY A 544 13.81 -1.71 7.46
N ALA A 545 14.55 -1.62 8.56
CA ALA A 545 13.98 -1.55 9.91
C ALA A 545 13.35 -0.19 10.27
N GLN A 546 13.13 0.73 9.33
CA GLN A 546 12.45 2.00 9.59
C GLN A 546 11.01 1.94 9.10
N ILE A 547 10.07 2.31 9.97
CA ILE A 547 8.69 2.57 9.57
C ILE A 547 8.64 4.02 9.09
N THR A 548 8.39 4.21 7.80
CA THR A 548 8.39 5.52 7.14
C THR A 548 7.02 6.18 7.19
N ALA A 549 5.96 5.39 7.21
CA ALA A 549 4.59 5.85 7.43
C ALA A 549 3.79 4.80 8.20
N THR A 550 2.81 5.28 8.96
CA THR A 550 1.78 4.43 9.56
C THR A 550 0.42 4.96 9.15
N GLN A 551 -0.38 4.12 8.51
CA GLN A 551 -1.76 4.46 8.20
C GLN A 551 -2.67 3.52 8.98
N GLU A 552 -3.41 4.03 9.96
CA GLU A 552 -4.63 3.36 10.40
C GLU A 552 -5.55 3.40 9.19
N THR A 553 -5.82 2.26 8.56
CA THR A 553 -6.59 2.25 7.32
C THR A 553 -8.02 2.66 7.69
N GLY A 554 -8.40 3.92 7.44
CA GLY A 554 -9.76 4.45 7.58
C GLY A 554 -10.77 3.84 6.58
N LEU A 555 -10.37 2.77 5.88
CA LEU A 555 -11.15 2.05 4.90
C LEU A 555 -12.26 1.27 5.62
N GLN A 556 -13.50 1.66 5.38
CA GLN A 556 -14.66 1.11 6.10
C GLN A 556 -14.70 -0.44 6.06
N GLY A 557 -14.99 -1.02 7.23
CA GLY A 557 -15.44 -2.41 7.34
C GLY A 557 -14.40 -3.44 7.77
N GLY A 558 -13.39 -3.03 8.57
CA GLY A 558 -12.32 -3.89 9.12
C GLY A 558 -12.73 -5.34 9.39
N ALA A 559 -11.82 -6.29 9.13
CA ALA A 559 -12.17 -7.69 9.07
C ALA A 559 -12.79 -8.20 10.39
N PRO A 560 -14.03 -8.75 10.40
CA PRO A 560 -14.73 -9.07 11.63
C PRO A 560 -13.85 -9.96 12.51
N SER A 561 -13.76 -9.67 13.80
CA SER A 561 -12.83 -10.32 14.74
C SER A 561 -12.85 -11.86 14.74
N ALA A 562 -13.93 -12.48 14.25
CA ALA A 562 -14.07 -13.92 14.09
C ALA A 562 -13.41 -14.53 12.83
N TRP A 563 -12.86 -13.72 11.93
CA TRP A 563 -12.21 -14.17 10.69
C TRP A 563 -10.70 -14.27 10.89
N THR A 564 -10.04 -15.19 10.18
CA THR A 564 -8.57 -15.37 10.19
C THR A 564 -8.00 -15.11 8.81
N THR A 565 -6.81 -14.50 8.74
CA THR A 565 -6.07 -14.39 7.49
C THR A 565 -5.56 -15.77 7.05
N LEU A 566 -5.48 -15.97 5.74
CA LEU A 566 -4.93 -17.17 5.12
C LEU A 566 -3.49 -16.95 4.62
N ALA A 567 -2.97 -15.73 4.73
CA ALA A 567 -1.62 -15.39 4.30
C ALA A 567 -0.57 -16.00 5.25
N LYS A 568 0.18 -16.97 4.71
CA LYS A 568 1.66 -17.03 4.68
C LYS A 568 2.01 -17.85 3.44
N PRO A 569 2.50 -17.21 2.36
CA PRO A 569 3.94 -17.19 2.12
C PRO A 569 4.43 -15.87 1.47
N THR A 570 5.74 -15.83 1.30
CA THR A 570 6.65 -14.76 0.86
C THR A 570 6.38 -14.03 -0.43
N ASP A 571 6.89 -12.79 -0.48
CA ASP A 571 7.07 -12.01 -1.70
C ASP A 571 7.60 -12.84 -2.87
N PHE A 572 6.90 -12.71 -3.99
CA PHE A 572 7.43 -13.00 -5.32
C PHE A 572 8.02 -11.68 -5.83
N ALA A 573 9.32 -11.68 -6.11
CA ALA A 573 10.03 -10.55 -6.69
C ALA A 573 9.57 -10.22 -8.12
#